data_AF-A0A2I1GP23-F1
#
_entry.id   AF-A0A2I1GP23-F1
#
_cell.length_a   1.000
_cell.length_b   1.000
_cell.length_c   1.000
_cell.angle_alpha   90.00
_cell.angle_beta   90.00
_cell.angle_gamma   90.00
#
_symmetry.space_group_name_H-M   'P 1'
#
loop_
_entity.id
_entity.type
_entity.pdbx_description
1 polymer ?
#
loop_
_entity_poly.entity_id
_entity_poly.type
_entity_poly.pdbx_seq_one_letter_code
_entity_poly.pdbx_strand_id
1 'polypeptide(L)'
;MNNFANPISQMLTGKELLKQSLENKLRSDNQRDIIDLDSTTNEIWNSRLTTSQKYMFTKFADNANKNRNSDTIELIARINTPQITKSEFENSFFNGTSLQ
;
A
#
# COMPACT_ATOMS: atom_id res chain seq x y z
N MET A 1 -7.64 14.56 22.57
CA MET A 1 -6.60 14.87 21.57
C MET A 1 -6.41 13.64 20.71
N ASN A 2 -6.89 13.66 19.47
CA ASN A 2 -6.73 12.54 18.54
C ASN A 2 -5.50 12.82 17.68
N ASN A 3 -4.43 12.05 17.90
CA ASN A 3 -3.27 12.01 17.01
C ASN A 3 -3.70 11.31 15.73
N PHE A 4 -4.13 12.07 14.72
CA PHE A 4 -4.10 11.61 13.34
C PHE A 4 -2.65 11.64 12.87
N ALA A 5 -1.85 10.70 13.36
CA ALA A 5 -0.68 10.28 12.61
C ALA A 5 -1.25 9.72 11.30
N ASN A 6 -1.24 10.52 10.24
CA ASN A 6 -1.51 10.02 8.90
C ASN A 6 -0.38 9.00 8.66
N PRO A 7 -0.64 7.69 8.77
CA PRO A 7 0.43 6.74 8.57
C PRO A 7 0.75 6.90 7.10
N ILE A 8 1.96 7.37 6.77
CA ILE A 8 2.54 7.02 5.48
C ILE A 8 2.34 5.51 5.41
N SER A 9 1.39 5.07 4.57
CA SER A 9 0.95 3.69 4.48
C SER A 9 2.23 2.88 4.32
N GLN A 10 2.64 2.19 5.39
CA GLN A 10 3.91 1.48 5.37
C GLN A 10 3.83 0.52 4.20
N MET A 11 4.78 0.64 3.27
CA MET A 11 4.82 -0.20 2.08
C MET A 11 4.84 -1.64 2.53
N LEU A 12 3.79 -2.37 2.17
CA LEU A 12 3.65 -3.76 2.50
C LEU A 12 4.77 -4.54 1.81
N THR A 13 5.55 -5.30 2.57
CA THR A 13 6.58 -6.19 2.05
C THR A 13 6.02 -7.60 1.87
N GLY A 14 6.68 -8.42 1.05
CA GLY A 14 6.30 -9.83 0.89
C GLY A 14 6.33 -10.61 2.21
N LYS A 15 7.25 -10.26 3.12
CA LYS A 15 7.38 -10.88 4.44
C LYS A 15 6.24 -10.48 5.38
N GLU A 16 5.79 -9.23 5.33
CA GLU A 16 4.64 -8.77 6.12
C GLU A 16 3.33 -9.41 5.63
N LEU A 17 3.18 -9.66 4.33
CA LEU A 17 2.07 -10.45 3.79
C LEU A 17 2.07 -11.89 4.32
N LEU A 18 3.25 -12.52 4.37
CA LEU A 18 3.38 -13.85 4.99
C LEU A 18 2.98 -13.80 6.46
N LYS A 19 3.46 -12.79 7.21
CA LYS A 19 3.13 -12.59 8.63
C LYS A 19 1.62 -12.49 8.86
N GLN A 20 0.93 -11.66 8.07
CA GLN A 20 -0.53 -11.49 8.15
C GLN A 20 -1.26 -12.80 7.80
N SER A 21 -0.81 -13.49 6.76
CA SER A 21 -1.40 -14.77 6.34
C SER A 21 -1.24 -15.85 7.43
N LEU A 22 -0.06 -15.91 8.03
CA LEU A 22 0.23 -16.82 9.14
C LEU A 22 -0.60 -16.49 10.38
N GLU A 23 -0.70 -15.21 10.75
CA GLU A 23 -1.54 -14.77 11.86
C GLU A 23 -3.00 -15.17 11.68
N ASN A 24 -3.56 -14.97 10.49
CA ASN A 24 -4.94 -15.36 10.19
C ASN A 24 -5.13 -16.88 10.34
N LYS A 25 -4.18 -17.68 9.84
CA LYS A 25 -4.22 -19.14 10.00
C LYS A 25 -4.15 -19.56 11.46
N LEU A 26 -3.20 -19.01 12.22
CA LEU A 26 -3.03 -19.31 13.64
C LEU A 26 -4.25 -18.92 14.48
N ARG A 27 -4.90 -17.80 14.16
CA ARG A 27 -6.17 -17.40 14.80
C ARG A 27 -7.27 -18.39 14.47
N SER A 28 -7.39 -18.82 13.21
CA SER A 28 -8.38 -19.83 12.80
C SER A 28 -8.18 -21.18 13.51
N ASP A 29 -6.94 -21.51 13.86
CA ASP A 29 -6.60 -22.78 14.51
C ASP A 29 -6.56 -22.65 16.06
N ASN A 30 -6.89 -21.47 16.63
CA ASN A 30 -6.74 -21.14 18.05
C ASN A 30 -5.32 -21.35 18.61
N GLN A 31 -4.30 -21.21 17.76
CA GLN A 31 -2.89 -21.40 18.09
C GLN A 31 -2.10 -20.10 18.21
N ARG A 32 -2.76 -18.95 18.01
CA ARG A 32 -2.08 -17.64 18.04
C ARG A 32 -1.25 -17.49 19.31
N ASP A 33 -1.84 -17.64 20.48
CA ASP A 33 -1.18 -17.33 21.75
C ASP A 33 -0.08 -18.33 22.14
N ILE A 34 0.05 -19.41 21.38
CA ILE A 34 1.03 -20.48 21.59
C ILE A 34 2.29 -20.24 20.74
N ILE A 35 2.11 -19.70 19.52
CA ILE A 35 3.17 -19.61 18.53
C ILE A 35 3.69 -18.17 18.43
N ASP A 36 5.00 -18.00 18.64
CA ASP A 36 5.67 -16.73 18.34
C ASP A 36 5.60 -16.45 16.83
N LEU A 37 4.72 -15.50 16.49
CA LEU A 37 4.46 -15.11 15.11
C LEU A 37 5.72 -14.58 14.41
N ASP A 38 6.55 -13.79 15.10
CA ASP A 38 7.69 -13.13 14.48
C ASP A 38 8.82 -14.10 14.21
N SER A 39 9.15 -14.94 15.20
CA SER A 39 10.12 -16.03 15.01
C SER A 39 9.68 -17.00 13.93
N THR A 40 8.41 -17.42 13.93
CA THR A 40 7.88 -18.36 12.93
C THR A 40 7.84 -17.75 11.53
N THR A 41 7.47 -16.48 11.41
CA THR A 41 7.53 -15.76 10.12
C THR A 41 8.96 -15.69 9.60
N ASN A 42 9.93 -15.38 10.46
CA ASN A 42 11.34 -15.32 10.09
C ASN A 42 11.85 -16.67 9.60
N GLU A 43 11.52 -17.75 10.31
CA GLU A 43 11.94 -19.10 9.97
C GLU A 43 11.31 -19.57 8.64
N ILE A 44 10.01 -19.36 8.45
CA ILE A 44 9.35 -19.70 7.18
C ILE A 44 9.96 -18.89 6.04
N TRP A 45 10.08 -17.57 6.22
CA TRP A 45 10.62 -16.68 5.20
C TRP A 45 12.05 -17.06 4.84
N ASN A 46 12.96 -17.19 5.80
CA ASN A 46 14.37 -17.38 5.52
C ASN A 46 14.68 -18.82 5.07
N SER A 47 14.14 -19.80 5.77
CA SER A 47 14.60 -21.19 5.71
C SER A 47 13.69 -22.11 4.88
N ARG A 48 12.40 -21.77 4.74
CA ARG A 48 11.39 -22.67 4.12
C ARG A 48 10.86 -22.21 2.78
N LEU A 49 10.85 -20.91 2.51
CA LEU A 49 10.44 -20.40 1.21
C LEU A 49 11.59 -20.47 0.20
N THR A 50 11.27 -21.03 -0.96
CA THR A 50 12.13 -20.94 -2.14
C THR A 50 12.21 -19.49 -2.65
N THR A 51 13.24 -19.18 -3.44
CA THR A 51 13.38 -17.88 -4.10
C THR A 51 12.15 -17.52 -4.93
N SER A 52 11.56 -18.48 -5.65
CA SER A 52 10.35 -18.27 -6.44
C SER A 52 9.15 -17.88 -5.57
N GLN A 53 8.96 -18.54 -4.42
CA GLN A 53 7.89 -18.19 -3.49
C GLN A 53 8.09 -16.81 -2.87
N LYS A 54 9.33 -16.46 -2.47
CA LYS A 54 9.67 -15.10 -1.99
C LYS A 54 9.35 -14.04 -3.05
N TYR A 55 9.68 -14.33 -4.31
CA TYR A 55 9.38 -13.45 -5.43
C TYR A 55 7.86 -13.27 -5.62
N MET A 56 7.07 -14.34 -5.52
CA MET A 56 5.61 -14.24 -5.62
C MET A 56 5.00 -13.38 -4.50
N PHE A 57 5.42 -13.57 -3.25
CA PHE A 57 4.99 -12.73 -2.14
C PHE A 57 5.36 -11.26 -2.34
N THR A 58 6.59 -11.00 -2.78
CA THR A 58 7.08 -9.63 -3.05
C THR A 58 6.27 -8.97 -4.15
N LYS A 59 6.05 -9.66 -5.27
CA LYS A 59 5.25 -9.15 -6.39
C LYS A 59 3.80 -8.86 -5.98
N PHE A 60 3.22 -9.70 -5.11
CA PHE A 60 1.88 -9.44 -4.59
C PHE A 60 1.85 -8.21 -3.69
N ALA A 61 2.86 -8.02 -2.83
CA ALA A 61 3.01 -6.84 -2.01
C ALA A 61 3.13 -5.57 -2.85
N ASP A 62 3.97 -5.60 -3.89
CA ASP A 62 4.16 -4.48 -4.81
C ASP A 62 2.86 -4.11 -5.53
N ASN A 63 2.10 -5.11 -5.98
CA ASN A 63 0.80 -4.87 -6.61
C ASN A 63 -0.22 -4.29 -5.62
N ALA A 64 -0.27 -4.80 -4.39
CA ALA A 64 -1.14 -4.26 -3.35
C ALA A 64 -0.79 -2.81 -3.01
N ASN A 65 0.51 -2.49 -2.91
CA ASN A 65 0.98 -1.13 -2.67
C ASN A 65 0.64 -0.19 -3.84
N LYS A 66 0.79 -0.65 -5.10
CA LYS A 66 0.38 0.12 -6.28
C LYS A 66 -1.11 0.43 -6.27
N ASN A 67 -1.94 -0.56 -5.94
CA ASN A 67 -3.39 -0.37 -5.83
C ASN A 67 -3.78 0.56 -4.68
N ARG A 68 -3.09 0.52 -3.53
CA ARG A 68 -3.33 1.49 -2.44
C ARG A 68 -3.00 2.93 -2.85
N ASN A 69 -2.05 3.09 -3.76
CA ASN A 69 -1.62 4.39 -4.27
C ASN A 69 -2.38 4.81 -5.54
N SER A 70 -3.25 3.98 -6.11
CA SER A 70 -3.90 4.29 -7.40
C SER A 70 -4.77 5.53 -7.33
N ASP A 71 -5.57 5.67 -6.27
CA ASP A 71 -6.49 6.81 -6.10
C ASP A 71 -5.72 8.11 -5.91
N THR A 72 -4.60 8.06 -5.19
CA THR A 72 -3.71 9.22 -5.02
C THR A 72 -3.09 9.63 -6.37
N ILE A 73 -2.63 8.65 -7.16
CA ILE A 73 -2.09 8.89 -8.50
C ILE A 73 -3.19 9.45 -9.43
N GLU A 74 -4.41 8.91 -9.37
CA GLU A 74 -5.55 9.40 -10.16
C GLU A 74 -5.92 10.84 -9.80
N LEU A 75 -5.96 11.18 -8.51
CA LEU A 75 -6.24 12.54 -8.05
C LEU A 75 -5.16 13.53 -8.49
N ILE A 76 -3.88 13.15 -8.40
CA ILE A 76 -2.76 13.97 -8.90
C ILE A 76 -2.88 14.17 -10.42
N ALA A 77 -3.20 13.11 -11.18
CA ALA A 77 -3.36 13.20 -12.63
C ALA A 77 -4.50 14.15 -13.03
N ARG A 78 -5.61 14.13 -12.29
CA ARG A 78 -6.73 15.05 -12.50
C ARG A 78 -6.36 16.51 -12.23
N ILE A 79 -5.60 16.80 -11.17
CA ILE A 79 -5.13 18.16 -10.86
C ILE A 79 -4.22 18.69 -11.97
N ASN A 80 -3.36 17.84 -12.52
CA ASN A 80 -2.42 18.22 -13.58
C ASN A 80 -3.07 18.29 -14.98
N THR A 81 -4.36 17.94 -15.10
CA THR A 81 -5.10 18.06 -16.35
C THR A 81 -5.85 19.40 -16.36
N PRO A 82 -5.83 20.16 -17.48
CA PRO A 82 -6.63 21.37 -17.60
C PRO A 82 -8.11 21.09 -17.30
N GLN A 83 -8.66 21.80 -16.32
CA GLN A 83 -10.05 21.73 -15.91
C GLN A 83 -10.94 22.40 -16.98
N ILE A 84 -12.06 21.75 -17.31
CA ILE A 84 -13.11 22.36 -18.14
C ILE A 84 -13.88 23.34 -17.26
N THR A 85 -13.81 24.63 -17.57
CA THR A 85 -14.44 25.69 -16.77
C THR A 85 -15.56 26.39 -17.54
N LYS A 86 -16.48 27.04 -16.82
CA LYS A 86 -17.62 27.73 -17.43
C LYS A 86 -17.39 29.23 -17.66
N SER A 87 -16.31 29.76 -17.08
CA SER A 87 -15.92 31.16 -17.22
C SER A 87 -14.41 31.32 -17.37
N GLU A 88 -14.00 32.48 -17.88
CA GLU A 88 -12.59 32.88 -18.00
C GLU A 88 -11.91 33.07 -16.64
N PHE A 89 -12.67 33.54 -15.64
CA PHE A 89 -12.19 33.65 -14.26
C PHE A 89 -11.85 32.27 -13.68
N GLU A 90 -12.77 31.31 -13.79
CA GLU A 90 -12.54 29.93 -13.36
C GLU A 90 -11.37 29.30 -14.13
N ASN A 91 -11.29 29.54 -15.45
CA ASN A 91 -10.20 29.02 -16.28
C ASN A 91 -8.84 29.49 -15.76
N SER A 92 -8.71 30.79 -15.53
CA SER A 92 -7.47 31.42 -15.05
C SER A 92 -7.10 30.94 -13.64
N PHE A 93 -8.10 30.72 -12.78
CA PHE A 93 -7.91 30.26 -11.41
C PHE A 93 -7.48 28.78 -11.33
N PHE A 94 -8.14 27.88 -12.07
CA PHE A 94 -7.89 26.44 -11.98
C PHE A 94 -6.77 25.95 -12.90
N ASN A 95 -6.57 26.58 -14.06
CA ASN A 95 -5.58 26.15 -15.05
C ASN A 95 -4.33 27.04 -15.10
N GLY A 96 -4.35 28.13 -14.32
CA GLY A 96 -3.33 29.18 -14.38
C GLY A 96 -3.47 30.04 -15.63
N THR A 97 -2.67 31.10 -15.68
CA THR A 97 -2.46 31.89 -16.89
C THR A 97 -1.10 31.49 -17.47
N SER A 98 -1.03 31.14 -18.77
CA SER A 98 0.27 31.07 -19.42
C SER A 98 0.80 32.49 -19.51
N LEU A 99 1.70 32.87 -18.61
CA LEU A 99 2.49 34.07 -18.78
C LEU A 99 3.49 33.75 -19.91
N GLN A 100 3.20 34.27 -21.11
CA GLN A 100 4.17 34.31 -22.21
C GLN A 100 5.26 35.33 -21.91
#